data_AF-A0A0W0IBT2-F1
#
_entry.id   AF-A0A0W0IBT2-F1
#
_cell.length_a   1.000
_cell.length_b   1.000
_cell.length_c   1.000
_cell.angle_alpha   90.00
_cell.angle_beta   90.00
_cell.angle_gamma   90.00
#
_symmetry.space_group_name_H-M   'P 1'
#
loop_
_entity.id
_entity.type
_entity.pdbx_description
1 polymer ?
#
loop_
_entity_poly.entity_id
_entity_poly.type
_entity_poly.pdbx_seq_one_letter_code
_entity_poly.pdbx_strand_id
1 'polypeptide(L)'
;MLHRLHSEIESIRSPIFRGLDTGKSCIGFNALDAYELLGLDEFEGSTGCRFLLNIDVDEQADVDRLVPVAVDLGARLVKAPYLTYYNWYQAVLLDPEGNVFRINYMF
;
A
#
# COMPACT_ATOMS: atom_id res chain seq x y z
N MET A 1 -17.48 -15.42 -6.05
CA MET A 1 -16.08 -15.38 -6.51
C MET A 1 -15.21 -15.46 -5.27
N LEU A 2 -14.44 -16.53 -5.10
CA LEU A 2 -13.58 -16.71 -3.91
C LEU A 2 -12.57 -15.57 -3.80
N HIS A 3 -12.42 -15.08 -2.57
CA HIS A 3 -11.49 -14.06 -2.07
C HIS A 3 -10.15 -13.99 -2.83
N ARG A 4 -9.77 -12.81 -3.34
CA ARG A 4 -8.37 -12.52 -3.64
C ARG A 4 -7.63 -12.44 -2.31
N LEU A 5 -7.16 -13.58 -1.83
CA LEU A 5 -6.21 -13.64 -0.73
C LEU A 5 -4.93 -12.98 -1.25
N HIS A 6 -4.66 -11.78 -0.75
CA HIS A 6 -3.36 -11.16 -0.87
C HIS A 6 -2.42 -12.00 0.00
N SER A 7 -1.59 -12.84 -0.63
CA SER A 7 -0.71 -13.77 0.08
C SER A 7 0.75 -13.43 -0.19
N GLU A 8 1.59 -13.74 0.79
CA GLU A 8 3.02 -13.72 0.55
C GLU A 8 3.41 -14.76 -0.52
N ILE A 9 4.34 -14.38 -1.40
CA ILE A 9 4.95 -15.25 -2.40
C ILE A 9 6.18 -15.90 -1.75
N GLU A 10 5.97 -17.00 -1.02
CA GLU A 10 7.04 -17.60 -0.21
C GLU A 10 8.23 -18.13 -1.03
N SER A 11 8.01 -18.49 -2.30
CA SER A 11 9.07 -19.02 -3.18
C SER A 11 10.16 -18.01 -3.54
N ILE A 12 9.92 -16.71 -3.35
CA ILE A 12 10.89 -15.64 -3.59
C ILE A 12 11.35 -14.95 -2.29
N ARG A 13 10.93 -15.47 -1.12
CA ARG A 13 11.32 -14.96 0.20
C ARG A 13 12.85 -15.06 0.38
N SER A 14 13.47 -13.99 0.88
CA SER A 14 14.90 -13.98 1.26
C SER A 14 15.12 -13.19 2.56
N PRO A 15 16.30 -13.22 3.20
CA PRO A 15 16.55 -12.39 4.38
C PRO A 15 16.25 -10.88 4.17
N ILE A 16 16.38 -10.39 2.93
CA ILE A 16 16.24 -8.97 2.58
C ILE A 16 15.00 -8.65 1.76
N PHE A 17 14.14 -9.64 1.44
CA PHE A 17 12.99 -9.43 0.57
C PHE A 17 11.74 -10.23 0.98
N ARG A 18 10.58 -9.57 0.89
CA ARG A 18 9.24 -10.17 0.99
C ARG A 18 8.38 -9.66 -0.16
N GLY A 19 7.67 -10.55 -0.85
CA GLY A 19 6.75 -10.20 -1.93
C GLY A 19 5.32 -10.56 -1.57
N LEU A 20 4.36 -9.67 -1.85
CA LEU A 20 2.93 -9.92 -1.76
C LEU A 20 2.32 -9.99 -3.15
N ASP A 21 1.53 -11.03 -3.41
CA ASP A 21 0.70 -11.13 -4.61
C ASP A 21 -0.60 -10.35 -4.40
N THR A 22 -0.92 -9.45 -5.34
CA THR A 22 -2.20 -8.69 -5.34
C THR A 22 -3.18 -9.18 -6.41
N GLY A 23 -2.80 -10.21 -7.17
CA GLY A 23 -3.49 -10.66 -8.36
C GLY A 23 -3.36 -9.73 -9.57
N LYS A 24 -2.58 -8.64 -9.47
CA LYS A 24 -2.19 -7.76 -10.58
C LYS A 24 -0.67 -7.56 -10.56
N SER A 25 -0.19 -6.52 -9.89
CA SER A 25 1.24 -6.26 -9.67
C SER A 25 1.63 -6.73 -8.28
N CYS A 26 2.79 -7.37 -8.13
CA CYS A 26 3.29 -7.72 -6.80
C CYS A 26 3.76 -6.47 -6.05
N ILE A 27 3.63 -6.47 -4.73
CA ILE A 27 4.24 -5.45 -3.86
C ILE A 27 5.46 -6.09 -3.19
N GLY A 28 6.63 -5.52 -3.41
CA GLY A 28 7.88 -5.97 -2.80
C GLY A 28 8.31 -5.06 -1.66
N PHE A 29 8.69 -5.65 -0.53
CA PHE A 29 9.31 -4.99 0.59
C PHE A 29 10.77 -5.42 0.65
N ASN A 30 11.68 -4.47 0.50
CA ASN A 30 13.12 -4.68 0.57
C ASN A 30 13.68 -4.14 1.89
N ALA A 31 14.65 -4.85 2.47
CA ALA A 31 15.53 -4.27 3.47
C ALA A 31 16.48 -3.24 2.84
N LEU A 32 17.15 -2.44 3.68
CA LEU A 32 18.06 -1.38 3.22
C LEU A 32 19.24 -1.92 2.39
N ASP A 33 19.67 -3.17 2.61
CA ASP A 33 20.69 -3.85 1.81
C ASP A 33 20.40 -3.84 0.29
N ALA A 34 19.13 -3.69 -0.10
CA ALA A 34 18.75 -3.61 -1.50
C ALA A 34 19.24 -2.33 -2.19
N TYR A 35 19.56 -1.26 -1.46
CA TYR A 35 20.08 -0.03 -2.05
C TYR A 35 21.42 -0.29 -2.75
N GLU A 36 22.39 -0.87 -2.05
CA GLU A 36 23.70 -1.23 -2.61
C GLU A 36 23.54 -2.27 -3.73
N LEU A 37 22.74 -3.32 -3.51
CA LEU A 37 22.53 -4.40 -4.48
C LEU A 37 21.99 -3.88 -5.83
N LEU A 38 21.15 -2.85 -5.80
CA LEU A 38 20.51 -2.27 -6.98
C LEU A 38 21.24 -1.02 -7.51
N GLY A 39 22.34 -0.61 -6.89
CA GLY A 39 23.08 0.60 -7.26
C GLY A 39 22.30 1.90 -7.02
N LEU A 40 21.56 1.96 -5.90
CA LEU A 40 20.68 3.06 -5.54
C LEU A 40 21.22 3.92 -4.39
N ASP A 41 22.49 3.78 -4.02
CA ASP A 41 23.09 4.42 -2.84
C ASP A 41 22.85 5.94 -2.78
N GLU A 42 22.81 6.62 -3.93
CA GLU A 42 22.53 8.06 -4.01
C GLU A 42 21.12 8.46 -3.54
N PHE A 43 20.20 7.51 -3.46
CA PHE A 43 18.81 7.69 -3.06
C PHE A 43 18.52 7.22 -1.63
N GLU A 44 19.52 6.68 -0.93
CA GLU A 44 19.36 6.24 0.46
C GLU A 44 18.90 7.41 1.35
N GLY A 45 17.96 7.14 2.25
CA GLY A 45 17.42 8.17 3.15
C GLY A 45 16.56 9.25 2.47
N SER A 46 16.13 9.04 1.21
CA SER A 46 15.21 9.94 0.52
C SER A 46 13.96 10.22 1.35
N THR A 47 13.64 11.50 1.53
CA THR A 47 12.45 11.95 2.27
C THR A 47 11.36 12.48 1.34
N GLY A 48 10.12 12.49 1.83
CA GLY A 48 8.95 13.05 1.14
C GLY A 48 8.23 12.04 0.25
N CYS A 49 6.93 12.29 0.02
CA CYS A 49 6.09 11.42 -0.79
C CYS A 49 6.39 11.63 -2.29
N ARG A 50 6.93 10.61 -2.95
CA ARG A 50 7.15 10.61 -4.42
C ARG A 50 6.18 9.72 -5.19
N PHE A 51 5.51 8.80 -4.50
CA PHE A 51 4.52 7.90 -5.07
C PHE A 51 3.45 7.57 -4.01
N LEU A 52 2.33 7.03 -4.46
CA LEU A 52 1.34 6.40 -3.59
C LEU A 52 0.83 5.11 -4.22
N LEU A 53 0.42 4.15 -3.38
CA LEU A 53 -0.32 2.99 -3.84
C LEU A 53 -1.81 3.28 -3.81
N ASN A 54 -2.52 2.99 -4.90
CA ASN A 54 -3.98 3.07 -4.95
C ASN A 54 -4.57 1.67 -4.90
N ILE A 55 -5.24 1.33 -3.81
CA ILE A 55 -5.82 0.01 -3.59
C ILE A 55 -7.34 0.12 -3.74
N ASP A 56 -7.85 -0.46 -4.81
CA ASP A 56 -9.28 -0.45 -5.11
C ASP A 56 -10.01 -1.53 -4.32
N VAL A 57 -11.20 -1.19 -3.80
CA VAL A 57 -12.13 -2.09 -3.13
C VAL A 57 -13.40 -2.27 -3.95
N ASP A 58 -14.17 -3.31 -3.65
CA ASP A 58 -15.32 -3.72 -4.46
C ASP A 58 -16.56 -2.83 -4.23
N GLU A 59 -16.71 -2.25 -3.03
CA GLU A 59 -17.85 -1.43 -2.67
C GLU A 59 -17.44 -0.12 -1.98
N GLN A 60 -18.26 0.93 -2.12
CA GLN A 60 -18.04 2.20 -1.42
C GLN A 60 -17.92 2.00 0.10
N ALA A 61 -18.77 1.14 0.67
CA ALA A 61 -18.81 0.85 2.10
C ALA A 61 -17.53 0.15 2.60
N ASP A 62 -16.77 -0.52 1.72
CA ASP A 62 -15.50 -1.12 2.11
C ASP A 62 -14.44 -0.07 2.42
N VAL A 63 -14.50 1.12 1.83
CA VAL A 63 -13.61 2.23 2.17
C VAL A 63 -13.82 2.61 3.64
N ASP A 64 -15.08 2.83 4.04
CA ASP A 64 -15.42 3.22 5.41
C ASP A 64 -15.09 2.10 6.41
N ARG A 65 -15.27 0.85 6.02
CA ARG A 65 -15.00 -0.33 6.85
C ARG A 65 -13.50 -0.59 7.04
N LEU A 66 -12.68 -0.40 6.01
CA LEU A 66 -11.26 -0.78 6.04
C LEU A 66 -10.34 0.32 6.58
N VAL A 67 -10.75 1.60 6.54
CA VAL A 67 -9.98 2.69 7.15
C VAL A 67 -9.68 2.46 8.64
N PRO A 68 -10.65 2.17 9.53
CA PRO A 68 -10.35 1.90 10.93
C PRO A 68 -9.49 0.65 11.12
N VAL A 69 -9.69 -0.40 10.31
CA VAL A 69 -8.84 -1.60 10.35
C VAL A 69 -7.39 -1.27 10.03
N ALA A 70 -7.15 -0.45 9.01
CA ALA A 70 -5.79 -0.03 8.66
C ALA A 70 -5.14 0.77 9.81
N VAL A 71 -5.90 1.67 10.44
CA VAL A 71 -5.43 2.46 11.59
C VAL A 71 -5.10 1.57 12.78
N ASP A 72 -5.96 0.60 13.10
CA ASP A 72 -5.71 -0.37 14.18
C ASP A 72 -4.45 -1.23 13.92
N LEU A 73 -4.09 -1.44 12.66
CA LEU A 73 -2.86 -2.12 12.23
C LEU A 73 -1.63 -1.19 12.18
N GLY A 74 -1.75 0.07 12.60
CA GLY A 74 -0.65 1.02 12.72
C GLY A 74 -0.54 2.04 11.57
N ALA A 75 -1.49 2.05 10.62
CA ALA A 75 -1.54 3.10 9.63
C ALA A 75 -1.94 4.45 10.26
N ARG A 76 -1.47 5.55 9.69
CA ARG A 76 -1.89 6.90 10.07
C ARG A 76 -2.87 7.46 9.04
N LEU A 77 -4.10 7.78 9.47
CA LEU A 77 -5.06 8.48 8.62
C LEU A 77 -4.57 9.91 8.32
N VAL A 78 -4.44 10.25 7.03
CA VAL A 78 -4.08 11.60 6.55
C VAL A 78 -5.34 12.37 6.16
N LYS A 79 -6.27 11.72 5.47
CA LYS A 79 -7.54 12.30 5.04
C LYS A 79 -8.65 11.26 5.14
N ALA A 80 -9.69 11.57 5.91
CA ALA A 80 -10.90 10.75 6.04
C ALA A 80 -11.59 10.53 4.68
N PRO A 81 -12.42 9.48 4.55
CA PRO A 81 -13.15 9.19 3.31
C PRO A 81 -13.87 10.40 2.73
N TYR A 82 -13.73 10.61 1.41
CA TYR A 82 -14.36 11.72 0.70
C TYR A 82 -14.56 11.38 -0.78
N LEU A 83 -15.52 12.06 -1.41
CA LEU A 83 -15.73 12.01 -2.86
C LEU A 83 -14.77 12.97 -3.57
N THR A 84 -14.04 12.47 -4.57
CA THR A 84 -13.12 13.26 -5.38
C THR A 84 -13.85 14.00 -6.50
N TYR A 85 -13.18 14.97 -7.15
CA TYR A 85 -13.73 15.69 -8.30
C TYR A 85 -13.96 14.82 -9.54
N TYR A 86 -13.35 13.62 -9.59
CA TYR A 86 -13.50 12.63 -10.68
C TYR A 86 -14.37 11.44 -10.24
N ASN A 87 -15.20 11.63 -9.21
CA ASN A 87 -16.18 10.65 -8.75
C ASN A 87 -15.58 9.31 -8.29
N TRP A 88 -14.52 9.35 -7.49
CA TRP A 88 -14.07 8.21 -6.68
C TRP A 88 -14.32 8.49 -5.21
N TYR A 89 -14.59 7.45 -4.42
CA TYR A 89 -14.70 7.56 -2.97
C TYR A 89 -13.45 6.97 -2.31
N GLN A 90 -12.66 7.79 -1.61
CA GLN A 90 -11.34 7.37 -1.14
C GLN A 90 -10.96 7.96 0.22
N ALA A 91 -10.08 7.26 0.93
CA ALA A 91 -9.32 7.78 2.06
C ALA A 91 -7.81 7.80 1.74
N VAL A 92 -7.04 8.66 2.43
CA VAL A 92 -5.58 8.75 2.28
C VAL A 92 -4.93 8.41 3.61
N LEU A 93 -3.97 7.48 3.61
CA LEU A 93 -3.30 6.97 4.79
C LEU A 93 -1.78 6.88 4.56
N LEU A 94 -1.03 6.81 5.65
CA LEU A 94 0.36 6.36 5.65
C LEU A 94 0.44 4.96 6.27
N ASP A 95 1.28 4.09 5.72
CA ASP A 95 1.65 2.83 6.37
C ASP A 95 2.58 3.08 7.58
N PRO A 96 2.96 2.04 8.35
CA PRO A 96 3.85 2.20 9.50
C PRO A 96 5.23 2.79 9.20
N GLU A 97 5.71 2.70 7.96
CA GLU A 97 6.98 3.27 7.49
C GLU A 97 6.82 4.67 6.88
N GLY A 98 5.58 5.18 6.79
CA GLY A 98 5.28 6.51 6.28
C GLY A 98 5.01 6.58 4.78
N ASN A 99 4.91 5.45 4.08
CA ASN A 99 4.56 5.43 2.66
C ASN A 99 3.06 5.73 2.47
N VAL A 100 2.72 6.50 1.44
CA VAL A 100 1.32 6.87 1.19
C VAL A 100 0.59 5.74 0.47
N PHE A 101 -0.62 5.44 0.93
CA PHE A 101 -1.57 4.63 0.17
C PHE A 101 -3.00 5.15 0.29
N ARG A 102 -3.86 4.72 -0.62
CA ARG A 102 -5.29 5.00 -0.63
C ARG A 102 -6.08 3.70 -0.58
N ILE A 103 -7.17 3.73 0.19
CA ILE A 103 -8.28 2.77 0.07
C ILE A 103 -9.34 3.49 -0.78
N ASN A 104 -9.68 2.92 -1.93
CA ASN A 104 -10.41 3.62 -2.98
C ASN A 104 -11.56 2.77 -3.54
N TYR A 105 -12.70 3.39 -3.79
CA TYR A 105 -13.78 2.81 -4.57
C TYR A 105 -13.99 3.64 -5.84
N MET A 106 -13.93 2.95 -6.98
CA MET A 106 -14.25 3.51 -8.29
C MET A 106 -15.71 3.18 -8.62
N PHE A 107 -16.51 4.21 -8.89
CA PHE A 107 -17.89 4.04 -9.38
C PHE A 107 -17.94 3.52 -10.82
#